data_AF-A0AAQ3U9A5-F1
#
_entry.id   AF-A0AAQ3U9A5-F1
#
_cell.length_a   1.000
_cell.length_b   1.000
_cell.length_c   1.000
_cell.angle_alpha   90.00
_cell.angle_beta   90.00
_cell.angle_gamma   90.00
#
_symmetry.space_group_name_H-M   'P 1'
#
loop_
_entity.id
_entity.type
_entity.pdbx_description
1 polymer ?
#
loop_
_entity_poly.entity_id
_entity_poly.type
_entity_poly.pdbx_seq_one_letter_code
_entity_poly.pdbx_strand_id
1 'polypeptide(L)'
;MATSRLQRNYENPLEKHTCYNREVPKYNRNLTAALVANEMYGRILDAPHFEPKQIIREMELQHQYTISYAKAYRAKAKVFEMRFGTYEDSYDNLPRMLATIAQRNPGTYYDVMHFPNPEGGPSILQRVFFCLGPCVRAFQYCLPLLCIDGTFLTGKYKGTILSSLHSNSRTWANEQARRTYPSFVVALDRLVAEDVIWEPYSAAA
;
A
#
# COMPACT_ATOMS: atom_id res chain seq x y z
N MET A 1 25.06 -56.31 -56.26
CA MET A 1 24.01 -55.34 -55.88
C MET A 1 24.34 -54.80 -54.50
N ALA A 2 24.94 -53.62 -54.44
CA ALA A 2 25.33 -52.96 -53.20
C ALA A 2 24.56 -51.65 -53.09
N THR A 3 23.91 -51.40 -51.94
CA THR A 3 23.52 -50.06 -51.50
C THR A 3 23.63 -49.97 -49.97
N SER A 4 24.80 -49.53 -49.54
CA SER A 4 25.08 -48.99 -48.21
C SER A 4 24.36 -47.64 -48.04
N ARG A 5 23.53 -47.50 -47.00
CA ARG A 5 23.02 -46.17 -46.56
C ARG A 5 23.97 -45.60 -45.51
N LEU A 6 24.53 -44.45 -45.87
CA LEU A 6 25.51 -43.65 -45.13
C LEU A 6 24.97 -43.19 -43.76
N GLN A 7 25.76 -43.43 -42.71
CA GLN A 7 25.69 -42.70 -41.46
C GLN A 7 26.11 -41.25 -41.73
N ARG A 8 25.23 -40.28 -41.46
CA ARG A 8 25.59 -38.85 -41.47
C ARG A 8 26.24 -38.51 -40.13
N ASN A 9 27.56 -38.39 -40.14
CA ASN A 9 28.32 -37.77 -39.06
C ASN A 9 27.97 -36.27 -39.03
N TYR A 10 27.31 -35.81 -37.97
CA TYR A 10 27.19 -34.39 -37.67
C TYR A 10 28.43 -33.96 -36.89
N GLU A 11 29.53 -33.71 -37.61
CA GLU A 11 30.61 -32.88 -37.10
C GLU A 11 30.11 -31.43 -37.15
N ASN A 12 29.84 -30.84 -36.00
CA ASN A 12 29.47 -29.43 -35.90
C ASN A 12 30.78 -28.61 -35.99
N PRO A 13 31.08 -27.94 -37.11
CA PRO A 13 32.26 -27.10 -37.18
C PRO A 13 32.00 -25.92 -36.24
N LEU A 14 32.80 -25.81 -35.18
CA LEU A 14 32.86 -24.58 -34.38
C LEU A 14 33.45 -23.49 -35.29
N GLU A 15 32.62 -22.90 -36.14
CA GLU A 15 32.97 -21.68 -36.87
C GLU A 15 33.36 -20.62 -35.83
N LYS A 16 34.63 -20.20 -35.87
CA LYS A 16 35.10 -19.06 -35.09
C LYS A 16 34.32 -17.84 -35.56
N HIS A 17 33.29 -17.49 -34.81
CA HIS A 17 32.53 -16.29 -35.08
C HIS A 17 33.42 -15.06 -34.87
N THR A 18 33.37 -14.12 -35.81
CA THR A 18 34.06 -12.83 -35.77
C THR A 18 33.23 -11.76 -35.07
N CYS A 19 32.34 -12.14 -34.15
CA CYS A 19 31.56 -11.20 -33.36
C CYS A 19 32.51 -10.39 -32.47
N TYR A 20 32.90 -9.21 -32.94
CA TYR A 20 33.56 -8.21 -32.12
C TYR A 20 32.55 -7.77 -31.05
N ASN A 21 32.81 -8.15 -29.79
CA ASN A 21 32.05 -7.64 -28.65
C ASN A 21 32.32 -6.13 -28.54
N ARG A 22 31.52 -5.36 -29.27
CA ARG A 22 31.37 -3.93 -29.05
C ARG A 22 31.02 -3.77 -27.57
N GLU A 23 31.74 -2.90 -26.88
CA GLU A 23 31.67 -2.63 -25.44
C GLU A 23 30.37 -3.12 -24.79
N VAL A 24 30.50 -4.00 -23.78
CA VAL A 24 29.34 -4.58 -23.07
C VAL A 24 28.40 -3.44 -22.69
N PRO A 25 27.14 -3.45 -23.18
CA PRO A 25 26.23 -2.34 -22.96
C PRO A 25 26.05 -2.13 -21.46
N LYS A 26 26.23 -0.90 -20.97
CA LYS A 26 26.04 -0.58 -19.54
C LYS A 26 24.65 -0.98 -19.00
N TYR A 27 23.65 -1.05 -19.89
CA TYR A 27 22.26 -1.35 -19.55
C TYR A 27 21.77 -2.60 -20.27
N ASN A 28 21.04 -3.44 -19.54
CA ASN A 28 20.42 -4.64 -20.08
C ASN A 28 18.88 -4.53 -20.01
N ARG A 29 18.21 -4.76 -21.15
CA ARG A 29 16.74 -4.73 -21.26
C ARG A 29 16.07 -5.91 -20.56
N ASN A 30 16.76 -7.04 -20.44
CA ASN A 30 16.25 -8.27 -19.84
C ASN A 30 16.29 -8.25 -18.30
N LEU A 31 17.10 -7.37 -17.69
CA LEU A 31 16.98 -7.04 -16.26
C LEU A 31 15.71 -6.21 -16.06
N THR A 32 14.56 -6.88 -16.01
CA THR A 32 13.26 -6.26 -15.75
C THR A 32 13.07 -6.00 -14.26
N ALA A 33 12.15 -5.11 -13.89
CA ALA A 33 11.84 -4.87 -12.47
C ALA A 33 11.32 -6.13 -11.76
N ALA A 34 10.64 -7.03 -12.49
CA ALA A 34 10.16 -8.30 -11.94
C ALA A 34 11.29 -9.28 -11.64
N LEU A 35 12.28 -9.39 -12.53
CA LEU A 35 13.48 -10.19 -12.29
C LEU A 35 14.24 -9.68 -11.07
N VAL A 36 14.52 -8.37 -11.02
CA VAL A 36 15.20 -7.72 -9.89
C VAL A 36 14.43 -7.92 -8.59
N ALA A 37 13.09 -7.84 -8.63
CA ALA A 37 12.26 -8.08 -7.45
C ALA A 37 12.39 -9.52 -6.93
N ASN A 38 12.36 -10.52 -7.82
CA ASN A 38 12.52 -11.92 -7.44
C ASN A 38 13.89 -12.19 -6.81
N GLU A 39 14.96 -11.65 -7.39
CA GLU A 39 16.32 -11.84 -6.87
C GLU A 39 16.53 -11.12 -5.52
N MET A 40 15.99 -9.92 -5.37
CA MET A 40 16.15 -9.11 -4.16
C MET A 40 15.11 -9.40 -3.07
N TYR A 41 14.16 -10.31 -3.32
CA TYR A 41 13.01 -10.55 -2.47
C TYR A 41 13.38 -10.76 -1.00
N GLY A 42 14.26 -11.72 -0.71
CA GLY A 42 14.69 -12.02 0.66
C GLY A 42 15.34 -10.82 1.35
N ARG A 43 16.32 -10.18 0.67
CA ARG A 43 17.08 -9.07 1.23
C ARG A 43 16.21 -7.85 1.55
N ILE A 44 15.24 -7.55 0.68
CA ILE A 44 14.33 -6.42 0.88
C ILE A 44 13.35 -6.70 2.03
N LEU A 45 12.92 -7.96 2.20
CA LEU A 45 12.05 -8.33 3.33
C LEU A 45 12.80 -8.36 4.66
N ASP A 46 14.05 -8.82 4.68
CA ASP A 46 14.89 -8.82 5.87
C ASP A 46 15.23 -7.39 6.32
N ALA A 47 15.38 -6.46 5.36
CA ALA A 47 15.66 -5.06 5.62
C ALA A 47 14.72 -4.13 4.82
N PRO A 48 13.51 -3.80 5.30
CA PRO A 48 12.55 -2.98 4.54
C PRO A 48 13.04 -1.56 4.20
N HIS A 49 14.02 -1.04 4.94
CA HIS A 49 14.65 0.26 4.70
C HIS A 49 15.63 0.25 3.51
N PHE A 50 15.84 -0.90 2.85
CA PHE A 50 16.76 -1.05 1.71
C PHE A 50 16.47 -0.04 0.60
N GLU A 51 17.38 0.90 0.36
CA GLU A 51 17.15 2.00 -0.58
C GLU A 51 17.30 1.55 -2.04
N PRO A 52 16.60 2.19 -2.99
CA PRO A 52 16.79 1.89 -4.41
C PRO A 52 18.24 2.01 -4.89
N LYS A 53 19.04 2.90 -4.28
CA LYS A 53 20.48 3.02 -4.57
C LYS A 53 21.27 1.77 -4.19
N GLN A 54 20.91 1.13 -3.08
CA GLN A 54 21.51 -0.14 -2.67
C GLN A 54 21.11 -1.27 -3.63
N ILE A 55 19.87 -1.27 -4.12
CA ILE A 55 19.40 -2.24 -5.14
C ILE A 55 20.22 -2.08 -6.43
N ILE A 56 20.44 -0.85 -6.88
CA ILE A 56 21.29 -0.59 -8.07
C ILE A 56 22.69 -1.19 -7.85
N ARG A 57 23.32 -0.89 -6.71
CA ARG A 57 24.67 -1.38 -6.39
C ARG A 57 24.75 -2.91 -6.35
N GLU A 58 23.76 -3.58 -5.76
CA GLU A 58 23.72 -5.04 -5.72
C GLU A 58 23.58 -5.66 -7.12
N MET A 59 22.70 -5.09 -7.95
CA MET A 59 22.53 -5.55 -9.33
C MET A 59 23.79 -5.33 -10.17
N GLU A 60 24.51 -4.23 -9.96
CA GLU A 60 25.80 -3.97 -10.60
C GLU A 60 26.86 -4.99 -10.18
N LEU A 61 26.92 -5.34 -8.88
CA LEU A 61 27.87 -6.33 -8.37
C LEU A 61 27.59 -7.75 -8.90
N GLN A 62 26.31 -8.12 -9.02
CA GLN A 62 25.92 -9.48 -9.43
C GLN A 62 25.93 -9.68 -10.94
N HIS A 63 25.45 -8.70 -11.71
CA HIS A 63 25.20 -8.86 -13.15
C HIS A 63 26.11 -8.01 -14.02
N GLN A 64 26.97 -7.16 -13.44
CA GLN A 64 27.83 -6.22 -14.16
C GLN A 64 27.06 -5.21 -15.04
N TYR A 65 25.75 -5.08 -14.82
CA TYR A 65 24.87 -4.14 -15.51
C TYR A 65 24.26 -3.14 -14.53
N THR A 66 24.18 -1.87 -14.92
CA THR A 66 23.49 -0.84 -14.14
C THR A 66 22.00 -0.86 -14.44
N ILE A 67 21.17 -0.74 -13.41
CA ILE A 67 19.73 -0.47 -13.56
C ILE A 67 19.39 0.98 -13.20
N SER A 68 18.30 1.51 -13.78
CA SER A 68 17.85 2.86 -13.44
C SER A 68 17.19 2.91 -12.06
N TYR A 69 17.22 4.09 -11.44
CA TYR A 69 16.53 4.34 -10.16
C TYR A 69 15.05 3.96 -10.20
N ALA A 70 14.34 4.34 -11.27
CA ALA A 70 12.93 3.99 -11.43
C ALA A 70 12.70 2.46 -11.49
N LYS A 71 13.65 1.70 -12.06
CA LYS A 71 13.56 0.24 -12.10
C LYS A 71 13.79 -0.37 -10.72
N ALA A 72 14.80 0.11 -9.99
CA ALA A 72 15.06 -0.30 -8.61
C ALA A 72 13.88 0.02 -7.68
N TYR A 73 13.30 1.21 -7.80
CA TYR A 73 12.11 1.62 -7.04
C TYR A 73 10.91 0.71 -7.33
N ARG A 74 10.62 0.44 -8.61
CA ARG A 74 9.54 -0.48 -9.01
C ARG A 74 9.80 -1.91 -8.56
N ALA A 75 11.03 -2.38 -8.59
CA ALA A 75 11.39 -3.71 -8.10
C ALA A 75 11.12 -3.82 -6.59
N LYS A 76 11.51 -2.81 -5.80
CA LYS A 76 11.19 -2.75 -4.37
C LYS A 76 9.68 -2.75 -4.12
N ALA A 77 8.93 -1.90 -4.82
CA ALA A 77 7.47 -1.88 -4.72
C ALA A 77 6.86 -3.25 -5.04
N LYS A 78 7.39 -3.94 -6.06
CA LYS A 78 6.93 -5.27 -6.46
C LYS A 78 7.25 -6.36 -5.43
N VAL A 79 8.36 -6.27 -4.71
CA VAL A 79 8.63 -7.17 -3.57
C VAL A 79 7.56 -7.00 -2.48
N PHE A 80 7.18 -5.77 -2.15
CA PHE A 80 6.11 -5.53 -1.19
C PHE A 80 4.76 -6.02 -1.70
N GLU A 81 4.46 -5.80 -2.97
CA GLU A 81 3.25 -6.33 -3.61
C GLU A 81 3.19 -7.86 -3.55
N MET A 82 4.31 -8.54 -3.83
CA MET A 82 4.41 -10.01 -3.71
C MET A 82 4.22 -10.51 -2.27
N ARG A 83 4.58 -9.73 -1.26
CA ARG A 83 4.50 -10.13 0.15
C ARG A 83 3.15 -9.78 0.79
N PHE A 84 2.63 -8.59 0.52
CA PHE A 84 1.49 -8.00 1.22
C PHE A 84 0.23 -7.91 0.35
N GLY A 85 0.34 -8.21 -0.95
CA GLY A 85 -0.73 -8.00 -1.92
C GLY A 85 -0.69 -6.59 -2.51
N THR A 86 -1.62 -6.34 -3.43
CA THR A 86 -1.78 -5.04 -4.07
C THR A 86 -2.43 -4.03 -3.12
N TYR A 87 -2.43 -2.75 -3.52
CA TYR A 87 -3.18 -1.75 -2.78
C TYR A 87 -4.68 -2.07 -2.82
N GLU A 88 -5.18 -2.49 -3.98
CA GLU A 88 -6.55 -2.92 -4.22
C GLU A 88 -6.96 -4.05 -3.28
N ASP A 89 -6.14 -5.11 -3.17
CA ASP A 89 -6.39 -6.23 -2.24
C ASP A 89 -6.53 -5.74 -0.79
N SER A 90 -5.76 -4.72 -0.40
CA SER A 90 -5.80 -4.15 0.95
C SER A 90 -7.12 -3.39 1.20
N TYR A 91 -7.60 -2.61 0.23
CA TYR A 91 -8.88 -1.91 0.34
C TYR A 91 -10.07 -2.88 0.29
N ASP A 92 -10.00 -3.94 -0.53
CA ASP A 92 -11.02 -4.97 -0.61
C ASP A 92 -11.10 -5.81 0.68
N ASN A 93 -9.96 -6.01 1.36
CA ASN A 93 -9.92 -6.73 2.63
C ASN A 93 -10.38 -5.88 3.83
N LEU A 94 -10.34 -4.55 3.73
CA LEU A 94 -10.61 -3.63 4.85
C LEU A 94 -12.00 -3.85 5.50
N PRO A 95 -13.13 -3.95 4.75
CA PRO A 95 -14.43 -4.22 5.36
C PRO A 95 -14.48 -5.55 6.13
N ARG A 96 -13.85 -6.59 5.58
CA ARG A 96 -13.79 -7.92 6.23
C ARG A 96 -12.95 -7.90 7.50
N MET A 97 -11.84 -7.16 7.48
CA MET A 97 -11.01 -6.95 8.66
C MET A 97 -11.80 -6.24 9.76
N LEU A 98 -12.53 -5.17 9.43
CA LEU A 98 -13.33 -4.43 10.41
C LEU A 98 -14.46 -5.26 11.00
N ALA A 99 -15.15 -6.06 10.16
CA ALA A 99 -16.16 -7.01 10.62
C ALA A 99 -15.58 -8.00 11.65
N THR A 100 -14.37 -8.52 11.38
CA THR A 100 -13.67 -9.43 12.28
C THR A 100 -13.27 -8.75 13.59
N ILE A 101 -12.79 -7.50 13.52
CA ILE A 101 -12.43 -6.72 14.71
C ILE A 101 -13.67 -6.46 15.56
N ALA A 102 -14.79 -6.07 14.95
CA ALA A 102 -16.05 -5.82 15.64
C ALA A 102 -16.60 -7.08 16.31
N GLN A 103 -16.53 -8.23 15.62
CA GLN A 103 -16.92 -9.53 16.18
C GLN A 103 -16.09 -9.89 17.42
N ARG A 104 -14.79 -9.62 17.42
CA ARG A 104 -13.89 -9.95 18.54
C ARG A 104 -13.93 -8.95 19.69
N ASN A 105 -14.42 -7.73 19.45
CA ASN A 105 -14.39 -6.64 20.43
C ASN A 105 -15.81 -6.08 20.63
N PRO A 106 -16.61 -6.64 21.55
CA PRO A 106 -17.99 -6.18 21.79
C PRO A 106 -18.09 -4.66 22.05
N GLY A 107 -19.07 -4.04 21.40
CA GLY A 107 -19.30 -2.59 21.42
C GLY A 107 -18.48 -1.79 20.41
N THR A 108 -17.63 -2.45 19.61
CA THR A 108 -16.94 -1.81 18.48
C THR A 108 -17.93 -1.50 17.37
N TYR A 109 -17.83 -0.30 16.82
CA TYR A 109 -18.66 0.17 15.72
C TYR A 109 -17.80 0.46 14.50
N TYR A 110 -18.32 0.18 13.31
CA TYR A 110 -17.71 0.58 12.06
C TYR A 110 -18.77 0.81 10.99
N ASP A 111 -18.46 1.69 10.06
CA ASP A 111 -19.27 1.95 8.89
C ASP A 111 -18.39 2.12 7.65
N VAL A 112 -18.88 1.67 6.50
CA VAL A 112 -18.14 1.64 5.24
C VAL A 112 -19.02 2.22 4.14
N MET A 113 -18.55 3.32 3.56
CA MET A 113 -19.22 3.99 2.45
C MET A 113 -18.52 3.66 1.13
N HIS A 114 -19.29 3.14 0.18
CA HIS A 114 -18.86 2.90 -1.19
C HIS A 114 -19.63 3.78 -2.17
N PHE A 115 -19.00 4.12 -3.29
CA PHE A 115 -19.70 4.69 -4.45
C PHE A 115 -19.66 3.73 -5.64
N PRO A 116 -20.70 3.74 -6.49
CA PRO A 116 -20.72 2.91 -7.68
C PRO A 116 -19.60 3.34 -8.64
N ASN A 117 -18.88 2.39 -9.22
CA ASN A 117 -17.87 2.70 -10.21
C ASN A 117 -18.55 3.16 -11.52
N PRO A 118 -18.32 4.40 -11.99
CA PRO A 118 -18.95 4.90 -13.22
C PRO A 118 -18.57 4.12 -14.47
N GLU A 119 -17.40 3.48 -14.47
CA GLU A 119 -16.88 2.70 -15.61
C GLU A 119 -17.30 1.23 -15.56
N GLY A 120 -18.10 0.84 -14.56
CA GLY A 120 -18.44 -0.56 -14.28
C GLY A 120 -17.35 -1.29 -13.49
N GLY A 121 -17.72 -2.43 -12.89
CA GLY A 121 -16.84 -3.21 -12.01
C GLY A 121 -17.11 -3.00 -10.52
N PRO A 122 -16.16 -3.36 -9.63
CA PRO A 122 -16.36 -3.30 -8.18
C PRO A 122 -16.58 -1.86 -7.70
N SER A 123 -17.37 -1.71 -6.63
CA SER A 123 -17.63 -0.42 -6.02
C SER A 123 -16.36 0.17 -5.41
N ILE A 124 -16.23 1.49 -5.46
CA ILE A 124 -15.03 2.16 -4.97
C ILE A 124 -15.25 2.56 -3.52
N LEU A 125 -14.32 2.16 -2.65
CA LEU A 125 -14.33 2.56 -1.24
C LEU A 125 -14.11 4.07 -1.13
N GLN A 126 -15.06 4.77 -0.54
CA GLN A 126 -15.02 6.21 -0.36
C GLN A 126 -14.49 6.60 1.00
N ARG A 127 -15.10 6.03 2.06
CA ARG A 127 -14.84 6.39 3.45
C ARG A 127 -15.08 5.18 4.34
N VAL A 128 -14.34 5.14 5.43
CA VAL A 128 -14.50 4.15 6.49
C VAL A 128 -14.44 4.88 7.81
N PHE A 129 -15.38 4.55 8.69
CA PHE A 129 -15.35 4.94 10.09
C PHE A 129 -15.22 3.69 10.95
N PHE A 130 -14.45 3.78 12.04
CA PHE A 130 -14.29 2.70 12.99
C PHE A 130 -13.93 3.25 14.37
N CYS A 131 -14.55 2.69 15.41
CA CYS A 131 -14.23 2.99 16.80
C CYS A 131 -14.33 1.72 17.65
N LEU A 132 -13.27 1.42 18.40
CA LEU A 132 -13.23 0.28 19.32
C LEU A 132 -14.22 0.47 20.48
N GLY A 133 -14.92 -0.60 20.87
CA GLY A 133 -15.88 -0.56 21.98
C GLY A 133 -15.32 -0.03 23.30
N PRO A 134 -14.10 -0.43 23.72
CA PRO A 134 -13.42 0.19 24.85
C PRO A 134 -13.26 1.72 24.71
N CYS A 135 -12.96 2.24 23.51
CA CYS A 135 -12.84 3.68 23.28
C CYS A 135 -14.20 4.38 23.43
N VAL A 136 -15.27 3.79 22.89
CA VAL A 136 -16.65 4.30 23.06
C VAL A 136 -17.00 4.38 24.56
N ARG A 137 -16.71 3.33 25.33
CA ARG A 137 -16.98 3.29 26.77
C ARG A 137 -16.08 4.24 27.57
N ALA A 138 -14.83 4.44 27.17
CA ALA A 138 -13.92 5.36 27.84
C ALA A 138 -14.33 6.81 27.61
N PHE A 139 -14.90 7.11 26.44
CA PHE A 139 -15.24 8.48 26.04
C PHE A 139 -16.27 9.15 26.97
N GLN A 140 -17.18 8.40 27.60
CA GLN A 140 -18.12 8.94 28.58
C GLN A 140 -17.44 9.54 29.83
N TYR A 141 -16.19 9.15 30.10
CA TYR A 141 -15.36 9.66 31.20
C TYR A 141 -14.36 10.73 30.73
N CYS A 142 -14.29 10.98 29.42
CA CYS A 142 -13.47 12.04 28.87
C CYS A 142 -14.24 13.37 28.91
N LEU A 143 -13.50 14.48 28.95
CA LEU A 143 -14.10 15.78 28.66
C LEU A 143 -14.69 15.74 27.24
N PRO A 144 -15.80 16.46 26.97
CA PRO A 144 -16.46 16.50 25.66
C PRO A 144 -15.67 17.35 24.66
N LEU A 145 -14.34 17.22 24.64
CA LEU A 145 -13.45 17.89 23.72
C LEU A 145 -12.80 16.84 22.82
N LEU A 146 -13.20 16.88 21.55
CA LEU A 146 -12.70 16.01 20.50
C LEU A 146 -11.74 16.80 19.63
N CYS A 147 -10.46 16.44 19.62
CA CYS A 147 -9.50 16.94 18.64
C CYS A 147 -9.39 15.94 17.49
N ILE A 148 -9.53 16.40 16.25
CA ILE A 148 -9.32 15.56 15.07
C ILE A 148 -8.04 16.01 14.37
N ASP A 149 -7.13 15.08 14.15
CA ASP A 149 -5.93 15.29 13.33
C ASP A 149 -5.98 14.43 12.06
N GLY A 150 -5.39 14.92 10.99
CA GLY A 150 -5.42 14.29 9.67
C GLY A 150 -4.02 14.02 9.15
N THR A 151 -3.73 12.76 8.83
CA THR A 151 -2.48 12.36 8.17
C THR A 151 -2.76 11.87 6.75
N PHE A 152 -2.03 12.42 5.77
CA PHE A 152 -2.13 11.98 4.38
C PHE A 152 -1.45 10.63 4.17
N LEU A 153 -2.12 9.74 3.44
CA LEU A 153 -1.55 8.47 3.01
C LEU A 153 -0.58 8.69 1.85
N THR A 154 0.60 8.09 1.94
CA THR A 154 1.67 8.17 0.93
C THR A 154 1.59 7.06 -0.13
N GLY A 155 0.48 6.33 -0.19
CA GLY A 155 0.26 5.20 -1.10
C GLY A 155 -0.21 5.60 -2.50
N LYS A 156 -0.52 4.59 -3.32
CA LYS A 156 -1.08 4.76 -4.67
C LYS A 156 -2.35 5.62 -4.66
N TYR A 157 -3.20 5.39 -3.66
CA TYR A 157 -4.44 6.14 -3.45
C TYR A 157 -4.20 7.23 -2.40
N LYS A 158 -4.37 8.49 -2.80
CA LYS A 158 -4.13 9.67 -1.97
C LYS A 158 -5.26 9.90 -0.96
N GLY A 159 -5.41 8.99 -0.01
CA GLY A 159 -6.38 9.11 1.08
C GLY A 159 -5.88 9.95 2.26
N THR A 160 -6.77 10.26 3.19
CA THR A 160 -6.44 10.87 4.48
C THR A 160 -6.97 9.98 5.59
N ILE A 161 -6.13 9.64 6.58
CA ILE A 161 -6.57 9.05 7.84
C ILE A 161 -6.86 10.19 8.80
N LEU A 162 -8.09 10.23 9.30
CA LEU A 162 -8.48 11.11 10.40
C LEU A 162 -8.45 10.31 11.69
N SER A 163 -7.76 10.83 12.70
CA SER A 163 -7.72 10.25 14.05
C SER A 163 -8.26 11.26 15.04
N SER A 164 -9.18 10.81 15.89
CA SER A 164 -9.60 11.61 17.03
C SER A 164 -8.71 11.31 18.24
N LEU A 165 -8.29 12.37 18.91
CA LEU A 165 -7.54 12.32 20.15
C LEU A 165 -8.30 13.13 21.19
N HIS A 166 -8.35 12.58 22.40
CA HIS A 166 -8.69 13.39 23.56
C HIS A 166 -7.51 14.32 23.85
N SER A 167 -7.78 15.62 23.89
CA SER A 167 -6.80 16.63 24.29
C SER A 167 -7.37 17.40 25.48
N ASN A 168 -6.50 17.78 26.41
CA ASN A 168 -6.85 18.71 27.48
C ASN A 168 -6.75 20.19 27.00
N SER A 169 -6.50 20.41 25.70
CA SER A 169 -6.42 21.74 25.07
C SER A 169 -7.80 22.30 24.77
N ARG A 170 -8.03 23.60 24.98
CA ARG A 170 -9.33 24.28 24.73
C ARG A 170 -9.68 24.47 23.24
N THR A 171 -9.09 23.72 22.33
CA THR A 171 -9.21 23.95 20.87
C THR A 171 -9.54 22.65 20.13
N TRP A 172 -10.67 22.65 19.42
CA TRP A 172 -11.27 21.50 18.72
C TRP A 172 -10.47 20.98 17.52
N ALA A 173 -9.57 21.78 16.96
CA ALA A 173 -8.73 21.41 15.83
C ALA A 173 -7.43 22.22 15.86
N ASN A 174 -6.30 21.60 15.48
CA ASN A 174 -5.05 22.34 15.33
C ASN A 174 -5.14 23.33 14.15
N GLU A 175 -4.24 24.32 14.12
CA GLU A 175 -4.26 25.38 13.09
C GLU A 175 -4.07 24.81 11.67
N GLN A 176 -3.35 23.69 11.54
CA GLN A 176 -3.10 23.04 10.26
C GLN A 176 -4.37 22.38 9.70
N ALA A 177 -5.17 21.72 10.53
CA ALA A 177 -6.45 21.13 10.14
C ALA A 177 -7.47 22.22 9.76
N ARG A 178 -7.47 23.35 10.48
CA ARG A 178 -8.28 24.55 10.17
C ARG A 178 -7.97 25.13 8.79
N ARG A 179 -6.69 25.17 8.41
CA ARG A 179 -6.26 25.63 7.08
C ARG A 179 -6.56 24.62 5.97
N THR A 180 -6.42 23.33 6.26
CA THR A 180 -6.51 22.26 5.27
C THR A 180 -7.96 21.87 4.95
N TYR A 181 -8.84 21.92 5.96
CA TYR A 181 -10.23 21.48 5.84
C TYR A 181 -11.21 22.51 6.43
N PRO A 182 -11.22 23.75 5.93
CA PRO A 182 -11.99 24.84 6.55
C PRO A 182 -13.49 24.56 6.61
N SER A 183 -14.06 23.93 5.58
CA SER A 183 -15.49 23.57 5.53
C SER A 183 -15.86 22.44 6.50
N PHE A 184 -14.97 21.46 6.71
CA PHE A 184 -15.17 20.39 7.69
C PHE A 184 -15.04 20.92 9.12
N VAL A 185 -14.04 21.77 9.38
CA VAL A 185 -13.81 22.36 10.70
C VAL A 185 -14.90 23.37 11.06
N VAL A 186 -15.44 24.14 10.11
CA VAL A 186 -16.62 25.00 10.35
C VAL A 186 -17.86 24.18 10.68
N ALA A 187 -18.04 23.00 10.09
CA ALA A 187 -19.12 22.10 10.48
C ALA A 187 -18.91 21.56 11.90
N LEU A 188 -17.67 21.26 12.29
CA LEU A 188 -17.29 20.79 13.62
C LEU A 188 -17.41 21.87 14.71
N ASP A 189 -16.98 23.10 14.42
CA ASP A 189 -17.06 24.26 15.32
C ASP A 189 -18.52 24.72 15.55
N ARG A 190 -19.44 24.31 14.68
CA ARG A 190 -20.88 24.56 14.81
C ARG A 190 -21.60 23.50 15.61
N LEU A 191 -20.94 22.37 15.93
CA LEU A 191 -21.54 21.34 16.77
C LEU A 191 -21.70 21.89 18.18
N VAL A 192 -22.95 22.03 18.61
CA VAL A 192 -23.28 22.20 20.02
C VAL A 192 -23.39 20.83 20.70
N ALA A 193 -23.36 20.79 22.03
CA ALA A 193 -23.42 19.54 22.78
C ALA A 193 -24.68 18.71 22.44
N GLU A 194 -25.74 19.37 21.98
CA GLU A 194 -26.99 18.77 21.52
C GLU A 194 -26.93 18.22 20.07
N ASP A 195 -25.99 18.70 19.23
CA ASP A 195 -25.80 18.19 17.86
C ASP A 195 -25.07 16.85 17.82
N VAL A 196 -24.42 16.50 18.93
CA VAL A 196 -23.93 15.16 19.17
C VAL A 196 -25.14 14.32 19.58
N ILE A 197 -25.74 13.63 18.61
CA ILE A 197 -26.85 12.71 18.87
C ILE A 197 -26.32 11.55 19.72
N TRP A 198 -26.53 11.65 21.03
CA TRP A 198 -26.35 10.58 21.99
C TRP A 198 -27.64 9.74 22.03
N GLU A 199 -27.96 9.01 20.97
CA GLU A 199 -28.97 7.97 21.14
C GLU A 199 -28.40 6.95 22.14
N PRO A 200 -29.05 6.73 23.30
CA PRO A 200 -28.68 5.62 24.15
C PRO A 200 -28.97 4.37 23.35
N TYR A 201 -27.93 3.56 23.07
CA TYR A 201 -28.08 2.24 22.47
C TYR A 201 -29.07 1.43 23.32
N SER A 202 -30.35 1.46 22.93
CA SER A 202 -31.35 0.57 23.50
C SER A 202 -31.03 -0.82 22.97
N ALA A 203 -30.72 -1.72 23.88
CA ALA A 203 -30.68 -3.14 23.60
C ALA A 203 -32.13 -3.61 23.38
N ALA A 204 -32.65 -3.43 22.17
CA ALA A 204 -33.93 -4.01 21.74
C ALA A 204 -33.93 -4.22 20.22
N ALA A 205 -33.61 -5.46 19.84
CA ALA A 205 -34.28 -6.15 18.73
C ALA A 205 -35.27 -7.13 19.36
#